data_AF-A0A967WP46-F1
#
_entry.id   AF-A0A967WP46-F1
#
_cell.length_a   1.000
_cell.length_b   1.000
_cell.length_c   1.000
_cell.angle_alpha   90.00
_cell.angle_beta   90.00
_cell.angle_gamma   90.00
#
_symmetry.space_group_name_H-M   'P 1'
#
loop_
_entity.id
_entity.type
_entity.pdbx_description
1 polymer ?
#
loop_
_entity_poly.entity_id
_entity_poly.type
_entity_poly.pdbx_seq_one_letter_code
_entity_poly.pdbx_strand_id
1 'polypeptide(L)' 'MAGQVSVGDQVVDKPGTRVPTGSEVTLRGGSPFASRGGFKLEAALETFGLDVRGWTAADVGASTGGFVDCLLQRGAIRV' A
#
# COMPACT_ATOMS: atom_id res chain seq x y z
N MET A 1 6.66 -20.47 -1.17
CA MET A 1 5.95 -19.18 -0.94
C MET A 1 6.56 -18.09 -1.81
N ALA A 2 6.02 -16.87 -1.81
CA ALA A 2 6.48 -15.74 -2.63
C ALA A 2 7.88 -15.19 -2.26
N GLY A 3 8.49 -15.64 -1.15
CA GLY A 3 9.86 -15.24 -0.77
C GLY A 3 10.01 -13.78 -0.33
N GLN A 4 8.91 -13.14 0.08
CA GLN A 4 8.86 -11.71 0.38
C GLN A 4 9.02 -11.37 1.87
N VAL A 5 9.05 -12.34 2.78
CA VAL A 5 9.13 -12.05 4.22
C VAL A 5 10.59 -12.17 4.68
N SER A 6 11.06 -11.18 5.41
CA SER A 6 12.37 -11.19 6.09
C SER A 6 12.20 -11.02 7.59
N VAL A 7 13.09 -11.66 8.36
CA VAL A 7 13.19 -11.54 9.82
C VAL A 7 14.61 -11.11 10.12
N GLY A 8 14.79 -9.84 10.49
CA GLY A 8 16.09 -9.17 10.37
C GLY A 8 16.60 -9.23 8.92
N ASP A 9 17.84 -9.68 8.73
CA ASP A 9 18.48 -9.76 7.40
C ASP A 9 18.21 -11.07 6.64
N GLN A 10 17.48 -12.03 7.24
CA GLN A 10 17.22 -13.33 6.61
C GLN A 10 15.83 -13.41 6.00
N VAL A 11 15.75 -13.91 4.76
CA VAL A 11 14.48 -14.25 4.10
C VAL A 11 13.92 -15.54 4.69
N VAL A 12 12.63 -15.52 5.06
CA VAL A 12 11.89 -16.67 5.58
C VAL A 12 10.78 -17.03 4.60
N ASP A 13 10.89 -18.19 3.98
CA ASP A 13 10.01 -18.64 2.89
C ASP A 13 9.09 -19.82 3.26
N LYS A 14 9.18 -20.29 4.51
CA LYS A 14 8.35 -21.36 5.08
C LYS A 14 7.33 -20.80 6.09
N PRO A 15 6.02 -20.93 5.82
CA PRO A 15 4.99 -20.48 6.75
C PRO A 15 4.98 -21.47 7.92
N GLY A 16 5.29 -20.98 9.13
CA GLY A 16 5.44 -21.80 10.34
C GLY A 16 6.85 -21.84 10.91
N THR A 17 7.84 -21.17 10.29
CA THR A 17 9.14 -20.93 10.90
C THR A 17 8.97 -20.18 12.22
N ARG A 18 9.44 -20.75 13.33
CA ARG A 18 9.42 -20.09 14.64
C ARG A 18 10.44 -18.95 14.64
N VAL A 19 10.03 -17.80 15.14
CA VAL A 19 10.88 -16.62 15.31
C VAL A 19 10.81 -16.19 16.78
N PRO A 20 11.90 -15.61 17.33
CA PRO A 20 11.86 -15.00 18.65
C PRO A 20 10.75 -13.96 18.79
N THR A 21 10.17 -13.85 19.99
CA THR A 21 9.22 -12.78 20.30
C THR A 21 9.92 -11.42 20.18
N GLY A 22 9.31 -10.49 19.45
CA GLY A 22 9.87 -9.15 19.20
C GLY A 22 10.83 -9.08 18.01
N SER A 23 11.01 -10.16 17.24
CA SER A 23 11.74 -10.07 15.99
C SER A 23 11.09 -9.09 15.02
N GLU A 24 11.91 -8.23 14.41
CA GLU A 24 11.48 -7.35 13.34
C GLU A 24 11.16 -8.17 12.08
N VAL A 25 9.93 -8.04 11.60
CA VAL A 25 9.46 -8.71 10.38
C VAL A 25 9.25 -7.66 9.30
N THR A 26 9.94 -7.82 8.18
CA THR A 26 9.85 -6.92 7.04
C THR A 26 9.29 -7.65 5.83
N LEU A 27 8.54 -6.93 4.99
CA LEU A 27 8.10 -7.40 3.69
C LEU A 27 8.97 -6.75 2.61
N ARG A 28 9.69 -7.56 1.84
CA ARG A 28 10.39 -7.14 0.64
C ARG A 28 9.41 -6.98 -0.51
N GLY A 29 9.25 -5.74 -0.93
CA GLY A 29 8.33 -5.37 -1.99
C GLY A 29 6.88 -5.38 -1.50
N GLY A 30 6.06 -4.68 -2.23
CA GLY A 30 4.65 -4.49 -1.92
C GLY A 30 4.08 -3.51 -2.93
N SER A 31 2.81 -3.67 -3.25
CA SER A 31 2.10 -2.60 -3.93
C SER A 31 2.06 -1.40 -2.98
N PRO A 32 2.41 -0.18 -3.43
CA PRO A 32 2.28 1.02 -2.60
C PRO A 32 0.83 1.27 -2.20
N PHE A 33 -0.13 0.67 -2.92
CA PHE A 33 -1.55 0.78 -2.65
C PHE A 33 -2.16 -0.56 -2.25
N ALA A 34 -3.20 -0.52 -1.43
CA ALA A 34 -4.01 -1.67 -0.98
C ALA A 34 -4.56 -2.55 -2.12
N SER A 35 -4.68 -2.03 -3.34
CA SER A 35 -4.96 -2.83 -4.54
C SER A 35 -4.29 -2.22 -5.78
N ARG A 36 -4.21 -3.03 -6.84
CA ARG A 36 -3.72 -2.57 -8.16
C ARG A 36 -4.53 -1.39 -8.74
N GLY A 37 -5.73 -1.13 -8.20
CA GLY A 37 -6.52 0.03 -8.58
C GLY A 37 -5.79 1.33 -8.32
N GLY A 38 -5.03 1.46 -7.22
CA GLY A 38 -4.37 2.71 -6.85
C GLY A 38 -3.47 3.29 -7.94
N PHE A 39 -2.76 2.44 -8.69
CA PHE A 39 -1.93 2.86 -9.83
C PHE A 39 -2.72 3.58 -10.93
N LYS A 40 -4.00 3.24 -11.12
CA LYS A 40 -4.84 3.91 -12.12
C LYS A 40 -5.15 5.34 -11.70
N LEU A 41 -5.49 5.54 -10.43
CA LEU A 41 -5.79 6.87 -9.92
C LEU A 41 -4.50 7.70 -9.85
N GLU A 42 -3.40 7.12 -9.37
CA GLU A 42 -2.09 7.76 -9.37
C GLU A 42 -1.71 8.30 -10.76
N ALA A 43 -1.77 7.44 -11.78
CA ALA A 43 -1.48 7.85 -13.16
C ALA A 43 -2.42 8.95 -13.64
N ALA A 44 -3.71 8.91 -13.28
CA ALA A 44 -4.67 9.95 -13.62
C ALA A 44 -4.34 11.29 -12.94
N LEU A 45 -4.04 11.29 -11.64
CA LEU A 45 -3.68 12.51 -10.91
C LEU A 45 -2.43 13.17 -11.49
N GLU A 46 -1.43 12.39 -11.88
CA GLU A 46 -0.21 12.89 -12.54
C GLU A 46 -0.49 13.42 -13.95
N THR A 47 -1.21 12.65 -14.76
CA THR A 47 -1.52 13.01 -16.15
C THR A 47 -2.35 14.29 -16.23
N PHE A 48 -3.29 14.47 -15.30
CA PHE A 48 -4.16 15.64 -15.25
C PHE A 48 -3.62 16.77 -14.37
N GLY A 49 -2.46 16.60 -13.74
CA GLY A 49 -1.83 17.62 -12.90
C GLY A 49 -2.65 18.01 -11.67
N LEU A 50 -3.37 17.06 -11.07
CA LEU A 50 -4.25 17.30 -9.93
C LEU A 50 -3.49 17.12 -8.60
N ASP A 51 -3.42 18.19 -7.83
CA ASP A 51 -2.94 18.17 -6.44
C ASP A 51 -4.12 18.07 -5.47
N VAL A 52 -4.29 16.89 -4.88
CA VAL A 52 -5.41 16.56 -3.97
C VAL A 52 -5.12 16.88 -2.50
N ARG A 53 -3.96 17.51 -2.21
CA ARG A 53 -3.59 17.87 -0.83
C ARG A 53 -4.65 18.78 -0.21
N GLY A 54 -5.11 18.42 0.99
CA GLY A 54 -6.14 19.19 1.69
C GLY A 54 -7.58 18.89 1.27
N TRP A 55 -7.80 18.04 0.27
CA TRP A 55 -9.15 17.78 -0.24
C TRP A 55 -9.94 16.84 0.68
N THR A 56 -11.24 17.07 0.77
CA THR A 56 -12.20 16.02 1.16
C THR A 56 -12.76 15.40 -0.11
N ALA A 57 -12.44 14.14 -0.35
CA ALA A 57 -12.88 13.39 -1.52
C ALA A 57 -13.95 12.36 -1.14
N ALA A 58 -14.59 11.74 -2.14
CA ALA A 58 -15.43 10.58 -1.98
C ALA A 58 -15.05 9.55 -3.05
N ASP A 59 -14.71 8.33 -2.65
CA ASP A 59 -14.44 7.22 -3.56
C ASP A 59 -15.71 6.38 -3.78
N VAL A 60 -16.41 6.64 -4.88
CA VAL A 60 -17.64 5.92 -5.24
C VAL A 60 -17.28 4.62 -5.95
N GLY A 61 -17.49 3.50 -5.24
CA GLY A 61 -17.09 2.17 -5.71
C GLY A 61 -15.85 1.63 -4.98
N ALA A 62 -15.49 2.22 -3.85
CA ALA A 62 -14.46 1.70 -2.96
C ALA A 62 -14.67 0.20 -2.66
N SER A 63 -13.73 -0.62 -3.10
CA SER A 63 -13.69 -2.07 -2.84
C SER A 63 -12.59 -2.35 -1.80
N THR A 64 -11.49 -3.00 -2.19
CA THR A 64 -10.30 -3.16 -1.34
C THR A 64 -9.63 -1.83 -0.94
N GLY A 65 -10.05 -0.69 -1.54
CA GLY A 65 -9.61 0.64 -1.12
C GLY A 65 -8.37 1.19 -1.83
N GLY A 66 -7.99 0.66 -2.99
CA GLY A 66 -6.78 1.15 -3.70
C GLY A 66 -6.84 2.63 -4.10
N PHE A 67 -8.02 3.18 -4.43
CA PHE A 67 -8.19 4.60 -4.75
C PHE A 67 -8.20 5.45 -3.47
N VAL A 68 -8.93 5.03 -2.44
CA VAL A 68 -8.88 5.63 -1.09
C VAL A 68 -7.43 5.77 -0.59
N ASP A 69 -6.67 4.69 -0.63
CA ASP A 69 -5.27 4.65 -0.17
C ASP A 69 -4.39 5.60 -0.97
N CYS A 70 -4.53 5.63 -2.30
CA CYS A 70 -3.84 6.58 -3.17
C CYS A 70 -4.14 8.04 -2.80
N LEU A 71 -5.41 8.40 -2.59
CA LEU A 71 -5.82 9.77 -2.23
C LEU A 71 -5.27 10.19 -0.87
N LEU A 72 -5.35 9.32 0.14
CA LEU A 72 -4.82 9.59 1.48
C LEU A 72 -3.30 9.75 1.46
N GLN A 73 -2.57 8.86 0.77
CA GLN A 73 -1.11 8.98 0.61
C GLN A 73 -0.70 10.25 -0.15
N ARG A 74 -1.51 10.70 -1.11
CA ARG A 74 -1.32 11.98 -1.84
C ARG A 74 -1.75 13.21 -1.04
N GLY A 75 -2.25 13.04 0.18
CA GLY A 75 -2.52 14.13 1.13
C GLY A 75 -3.95 14.66 1.16
N ALA A 76 -4.93 13.93 0.61
CA ALA A 76 -6.33 14.20 0.92
C ALA A 76 -6.55 14.08 2.43
N ILE A 77 -7.32 15.00 3.03
CA ILE A 77 -7.56 15.01 4.49
C ILE A 77 -8.64 14.02 4.90
N ARG A 78 -9.50 13.64 3.95
CA ARG A 78 -10.60 12.69 4.15
C ARG A 78 -11.03 12.13 2.79
N VAL A 79 -11.41 10.87 2.77
CA VAL A 79 -11.97 10.16 1.61
C VAL A 79 -13.18 9.33 2.07
#